data_AF-A0A847IR94-F1
#
_entry.id   AF-A0A847IR94-F1
#
_cell.length_a   1.000
_cell.length_b   1.000
_cell.length_c   1.000
_cell.angle_alpha   90.00
_cell.angle_beta   90.00
_cell.angle_gamma   90.00
#
_symmetry.space_group_name_H-M   'P 1'
#
loop_
_entity.id
_entity.type
_entity.pdbx_description
1 polymer ?
#
loop_
_entity_poly.entity_id
_entity_poly.type
_entity_poly.pdbx_seq_one_letter_code
_entity_poly.pdbx_strand_id
1 'polypeptide(L)' 'VGIFDDRFEHRRWKFRKHILTEGGWGEPMDQYLLFRGKQPTEIPLLRNRGLLK' A
#
# COMPACT_ATOMS: atom_id res chain seq x y z
N VAL A 1 6.32 -8.61 18.76
CA VAL A 1 7.13 -9.40 17.82
C VAL A 1 6.18 -9.98 16.77
N GLY A 2 6.07 -9.31 15.60
CA GLY A 2 4.92 -9.46 14.68
C GLY A 2 5.22 -10.18 13.35
N ILE A 3 6.30 -10.97 13.29
CA ILE A 3 6.74 -11.62 12.04
C ILE A 3 5.92 -12.89 11.72
N PHE A 4 5.22 -13.46 12.71
CA PHE A 4 4.39 -14.66 12.58
C PHE A 4 2.87 -14.38 12.59
N ASP A 5 2.44 -13.11 12.46
CA ASP A 5 1.01 -12.77 12.29
C ASP A 5 0.64 -12.90 10.80
N ASP A 6 -0.24 -13.85 10.49
CA ASP A 6 -0.73 -14.17 9.14
C ASP A 6 -1.22 -12.92 8.36
N ARG A 7 -1.68 -11.88 9.06
CA ARG A 7 -2.11 -10.62 8.43
C ARG A 7 -0.95 -9.84 7.83
N PHE A 8 0.25 -9.93 8.40
CA PHE A 8 1.46 -9.33 7.84
C PHE A 8 1.94 -10.11 6.62
N GLU A 9 1.79 -11.43 6.62
CA GLU A 9 2.12 -12.27 5.47
C GLU A 9 1.22 -11.95 4.27
N HIS A 10 -0.10 -11.85 4.49
CA HIS A 10 -1.06 -11.46 3.45
C HIS A 10 -0.74 -10.07 2.86
N ARG A 11 -0.34 -9.11 3.71
CA ARG A 11 0.01 -7.76 3.27
C ARG A 11 1.30 -7.72 2.45
N ARG A 12 2.32 -8.50 2.84
CA ARG A 12 3.57 -8.65 2.08
C ARG A 12 3.33 -9.27 0.71
N TRP A 13 2.52 -10.32 0.65
CA TRP A 13 2.15 -10.97 -0.62
C TRP A 13 1.43 -10.01 -1.57
N LYS A 14 0.42 -9.26 -1.09
CA LYS A 14 -0.29 -8.26 -1.90
C LYS A 14 0.63 -7.16 -2.43
N PHE A 15 1.56 -6.69 -1.59
CA PHE A 15 2.51 -5.66 -2.01
C PHE A 15 3.43 -6.17 -3.11
N ARG A 16 3.97 -7.40 -2.97
CA ARG A 16 4.79 -8.03 -4.01
C ARG A 16 4.01 -8.16 -5.32
N LYS A 17 2.79 -8.71 -5.27
CA LYS A 17 1.98 -8.94 -6.47
C LYS A 17 1.64 -7.65 -7.21
N HIS A 18 0.98 -6.70 -6.55
CA HIS A 18 0.37 -5.55 -7.22
C HIS A 18 1.32 -4.37 -7.41
N ILE A 19 2.27 -4.16 -6.49
CA ILE A 19 3.15 -2.99 -6.55
C ILE A 19 4.49 -3.31 -7.20
N LEU A 20 5.11 -4.45 -6.86
CA LEU A 20 6.47 -4.77 -7.31
C LEU A 20 6.51 -5.61 -8.60
N THR A 21 5.53 -6.49 -8.82
CA THR A 21 5.50 -7.41 -9.97
C THR A 21 4.61 -6.90 -11.11
N GLU A 22 3.35 -6.55 -10.82
CA GLU A 22 2.36 -6.11 -11.83
C GLU A 22 2.48 -4.62 -12.18
N GLY A 23 3.18 -3.82 -11.37
CA GLY A 23 3.33 -2.36 -11.54
C GLY A 23 4.00 -1.91 -12.84
N GLY A 24 4.62 -2.82 -13.60
CA GLY A 24 5.21 -2.53 -14.92
C GLY A 24 4.27 -2.72 -16.11
N TRP A 25 3.09 -3.32 -15.92
CA TRP A 25 2.22 -3.77 -17.02
C TRP A 25 0.84 -3.09 -17.06
N GLY A 26 0.43 -2.38 -16.01
CA GLY A 26 -0.84 -1.66 -15.94
C GLY A 26 -0.68 -0.23 -15.40
N GLU A 27 -1.77 0.53 -15.40
CA GLU A 27 -1.76 1.89 -14.87
C GLU A 27 -1.40 1.90 -13.36
N PRO A 28 -0.40 2.70 -12.93
CA PRO A 28 0.09 2.68 -11.56
C PRO A 28 -0.99 2.95 -10.50
N MET A 29 -1.98 3.77 -10.84
CA MET A 29 -3.07 4.11 -9.92
C MET A 29 -4.04 2.95 -9.70
N ASP A 30 -4.31 2.13 -10.72
CA ASP A 30 -5.15 0.95 -10.58
C ASP A 30 -4.48 -0.09 -9.68
N GLN A 31 -3.16 -0.26 -9.82
CA GLN A 31 -2.36 -1.12 -8.96
C GLN A 31 -2.34 -0.65 -7.50
N TYR A 32 -2.25 0.67 -7.29
CA TYR A 32 -2.39 1.24 -5.96
C TYR A 32 -3.77 0.93 -5.35
N LEU A 33 -4.84 1.04 -6.14
CA LEU A 33 -6.21 0.72 -5.69
C LEU A 33 -6.36 -0.77 -5.36
N LEU A 34 -5.82 -1.68 -6.16
CA LEU A 34 -5.83 -3.12 -5.89
C LEU A 34 -5.09 -3.46 -4.58
N PHE A 35 -3.97 -2.78 -4.32
CA PHE A 35 -3.20 -3.00 -3.10
C PHE A 35 -3.84 -2.38 -1.84
N ARG A 36 -4.29 -1.11 -1.93
CA ARG A 36 -4.76 -0.32 -0.77
C ARG A 36 -6.26 -0.37 -0.54
N GLY A 37 -7.03 -0.76 -1.55
CA GLY A 37 -8.49 -0.84 -1.52
C GLY A 37 -9.23 0.50 -1.52
N LYS A 38 -8.51 1.63 -1.66
CA LYS A 38 -9.07 2.98 -1.66
C LYS A 38 -8.13 3.97 -2.33
N GLN A 39 -8.69 5.08 -2.80
CA GLN A 39 -7.90 6.18 -3.37
C GLN A 39 -6.94 6.77 -2.32
N PRO A 40 -5.74 7.21 -2.75
CA PRO A 40 -4.82 7.90 -1.86
C PRO A 40 -5.42 9.24 -1.42
N THR A 41 -5.08 9.65 -0.21
CA THR A 41 -5.36 11.00 0.29
C THR A 41 -4.08 11.60 0.83
N GLU A 42 -4.02 12.93 0.94
CA GLU A 42 -2.87 13.64 1.51
C GLU A 42 -2.76 13.50 3.03
N ILE A 43 -3.85 13.11 3.71
CA ILE A 43 -3.92 13.08 5.18
C ILE A 43 -2.78 12.25 5.81
N PRO A 44 -2.50 11.00 5.39
CA PRO A 44 -1.41 10.22 5.96
C PRO A 44 -0.04 10.88 5.74
N LEU A 45 0.14 11.56 4.61
CA LEU A 45 1.38 12.23 4.25
C LEU A 45 1.62 13.45 5.14
N LEU A 46 0.60 14.29 5.30
CA LEU A 46 0.66 15.49 6.14
C LEU A 46 0.83 15.11 7.61
N ARG A 47 0.15 14.05 8.08
CA ARG A 47 0.28 13.57 9.47
C ARG A 47 1.70 13.10 9.76
N ASN A 48 2.28 12.30 8.86
CA ASN A 48 3.65 11.81 9.01
C ASN A 48 4.69 12.93 8.98
N ARG A 49 4.38 14.06 8.33
CA ARG A 49 5.25 15.24 8.27
C ARG A 49 4.96 16.28 9.36
N GLY A 50 4.00 16.03 10.25
CA GLY A 50 3.60 17.00 11.29
C GLY A 50 2.91 18.25 10.73
N LEU A 51 2.35 18.18 9.52
CA LEU A 51 1.67 19.28 8.83
C LEU A 51 0.15 19.30 9.07
N LEU A 52 -0.39 18.26 9.71
CA LEU A 52 -1.76 18.25 10.25
C LEU A 52 -1.71 18.62 11.73
N LYS A 53 -2.36 19.73 12.08
CA LYS A 53 -2.60 20.13 13.47
C LYS A 53 -3.78 19.38 14.07
#